data_AF-A0A7S2VKM6-F1
#
_entry.id   AF-A0A7S2VKM6-F1
#
_cell.length_a   1.000
_cell.length_b   1.000
_cell.length_c   1.000
_cell.angle_alpha   90.00
_cell.angle_beta   90.00
_cell.angle_gamma   90.00
#
_symmetry.space_group_name_H-M   'P 1'
#
loop_
_entity.id
_entity.type
_entity.pdbx_description
1 polymer ?
#
loop_
_entity_poly.entity_id
_entity_poly.type
_entity_poly.pdbx_seq_one_letter_code
_entity_poly.pdbx_strand_id
1 'polypeptide(L)'
;LLLHSLHAGLIPNARSPTCAEGSILLEYDYCTPQCEDGFTPKVDGQLIQALNCYPEMGGALFPPTYECDADPCSQPRGIAFAMSPPCGPAPTGPAFPAHNSMCIPQCEDGYVPSVANLTCTASRLSPPTFECKPMPCILANYNFTVACEEGVEFQHGDNCTPACEFGYAPTEPALTCVLGELVPSTYDCVGLPCEAPAVPNAH
;
A
#
# COMPACT_ATOMS: atom_id res chain seq x y z
N LEU A 1 32.05 29.68 35.62
CA LEU A 1 31.19 28.83 34.76
C LEU A 1 29.78 28.88 35.32
N LEU A 2 28.87 29.56 34.63
CA LEU A 2 27.44 29.48 34.92
C LEU A 2 26.89 28.26 34.18
N LEU A 3 26.53 27.22 34.93
CA LEU A 3 25.93 26.00 34.41
C LEU A 3 24.41 26.22 34.30
N HIS A 4 23.89 26.28 33.07
CA HIS A 4 22.45 26.39 32.84
C HIS A 4 21.87 24.99 32.63
N SER A 5 21.00 24.56 33.54
CA SER A 5 20.31 23.27 33.46
C SER A 5 19.05 23.41 32.62
N LEU A 6 18.99 22.69 31.50
CA LEU A 6 17.78 22.59 30.68
C LEU A 6 16.69 21.88 31.49
N HIS A 7 15.75 22.64 32.04
CA HIS A 7 14.48 22.08 32.50
C HIS A 7 13.61 21.85 31.27
N ALA A 8 13.99 20.86 30.46
CA ALA A 8 13.13 20.35 29.40
C ALA A 8 11.92 19.70 30.10
N GLY A 9 10.77 20.36 30.05
CA GLY A 9 9.51 19.65 30.18
C GLY A 9 9.54 18.45 29.23
N LEU A 10 8.88 17.35 29.57
CA LEU A 10 8.88 16.14 28.76
C LEU A 10 8.36 16.48 27.34
N ILE A 11 9.27 16.69 26.38
CA ILE A 11 8.92 16.90 24.97
C ILE A 11 8.54 15.51 24.43
N PRO A 12 7.28 15.29 24.01
CA PRO A 12 6.87 13.99 23.50
C PRO A 12 7.71 13.59 22.28
N ASN A 13 8.11 12.32 22.23
CA ASN A 13 8.95 11.76 21.16
C ASN A 13 10.32 12.44 21.04
N ALA A 14 10.78 13.18 22.05
CA ALA A 14 12.17 13.62 22.14
C ALA A 14 13.04 12.54 22.77
N ARG A 15 14.30 12.46 22.33
CA ARG A 15 15.28 11.57 22.97
C ARG A 15 15.69 12.14 24.34
N SER A 16 16.30 11.27 25.14
CA SER A 16 17.02 11.67 26.34
C SER A 16 18.50 11.40 26.14
N PRO A 17 19.38 12.43 26.17
CA PRO A 17 19.08 13.85 26.34
C PRO A 17 18.32 14.47 25.14
N THR A 18 17.63 15.59 25.36
CA THR A 18 16.88 16.32 24.30
C THR A 18 17.78 17.11 23.36
N CYS A 19 19.01 17.40 23.78
CA CYS A 19 20.05 18.03 22.95
C CYS A 19 21.18 17.03 22.70
N ALA A 20 21.74 17.03 21.49
CA ALA A 20 22.88 16.16 21.16
C ALA A 20 24.13 16.49 21.99
N GLU A 21 24.26 17.76 22.37
CA GLU A 21 25.33 18.33 23.19
C GLU A 21 25.15 17.99 24.68
N GLY A 22 24.03 17.37 25.05
CA GLY A 22 23.69 16.98 26.41
C GLY A 22 22.83 18.00 27.16
N SER A 23 22.59 17.74 28.44
CA SER A 23 21.65 18.52 29.27
C SER A 23 22.21 19.85 29.78
N ILE A 24 23.50 20.10 29.54
CA ILE A 24 24.26 21.26 30.02
C ILE A 24 25.02 21.83 28.84
N LEU A 25 24.74 23.09 28.51
CA LEU A 25 25.39 23.82 27.42
C LEU A 25 26.33 24.89 28.00
N LEU A 26 27.42 25.17 27.32
CA LEU A 26 28.29 26.30 27.67
C LEU A 26 27.73 27.61 27.11
N GLU A 27 28.38 28.70 27.49
CA GLU A 27 28.04 30.04 27.00
C GLU A 27 28.29 30.11 25.48
N TYR A 28 27.29 30.59 24.73
CA TYR A 28 27.29 30.64 23.25
C TYR A 28 27.25 29.29 22.53
N ASP A 29 27.03 28.17 23.23
CA ASP A 29 26.72 26.90 22.60
C ASP A 29 25.30 26.89 22.00
N TYR A 30 25.02 25.83 21.25
CA TYR A 30 23.70 25.55 20.72
C TYR A 30 23.26 24.14 21.12
N CYS A 31 21.94 23.96 21.21
CA CYS A 31 21.29 22.67 21.31
C CYS A 31 20.88 22.21 19.91
N THR A 32 21.44 21.11 19.43
CA THR A 32 20.88 20.35 18.32
C THR A 32 19.74 19.49 18.87
N PRO A 33 18.47 19.80 18.59
CA PRO A 33 17.35 19.08 19.17
C PRO A 33 17.32 17.63 18.67
N GLN A 34 17.03 16.69 19.57
CA GLN A 34 16.98 15.27 19.28
C GLN A 34 15.55 14.72 19.43
N CYS A 35 15.04 14.14 18.35
CA CYS A 35 13.77 13.43 18.31
C CYS A 35 13.98 11.92 18.12
N GLU A 36 13.00 11.13 18.52
CA GLU A 36 12.94 9.69 18.22
C GLU A 36 12.94 9.44 16.71
N ASP A 37 13.26 8.22 16.28
CA ASP A 37 13.28 7.89 14.85
C ASP A 37 11.91 8.15 14.21
N GLY A 38 11.91 8.84 13.06
CA GLY A 38 10.69 9.19 12.32
C GLY A 38 9.98 10.44 12.84
N PHE A 39 10.66 11.25 13.66
CA PHE A 39 10.23 12.57 14.10
C PHE A 39 11.32 13.61 13.84
N THR A 40 10.93 14.81 13.45
CA THR A 40 11.85 15.93 13.16
C THR A 40 11.52 17.14 14.03
N PRO A 41 12.54 17.83 14.58
CA PRO A 41 12.31 18.98 15.44
C PRO A 41 11.79 20.19 14.66
N LYS A 42 10.73 20.80 15.19
CA LYS A 42 10.11 21.99 14.62
C LYS A 42 9.75 23.03 15.66
N VAL A 43 9.61 24.26 15.19
CA VAL A 43 9.03 25.39 15.93
C VAL A 43 7.98 26.02 15.04
N ASP A 44 6.74 26.11 15.53
CA ASP A 44 5.59 26.60 14.77
C ASP A 44 5.43 25.90 13.40
N GLY A 45 5.67 24.58 13.37
CA GLY A 45 5.60 23.76 12.16
C GLY A 45 6.77 23.94 11.17
N GLN A 46 7.78 24.74 11.51
CA GLN A 46 8.99 24.93 10.70
C GLN A 46 10.16 24.12 11.22
N LEU A 47 10.90 23.49 10.31
CA LEU A 47 12.11 22.74 10.62
C LEU A 47 13.14 23.64 11.31
N ILE A 48 13.73 23.14 12.40
CA ILE A 48 14.85 23.78 13.07
C ILE A 48 16.04 22.82 13.14
N GLN A 49 17.25 23.39 13.16
CA GLN A 49 18.49 22.61 13.29
C GLN A 49 19.19 22.86 14.61
N ALA A 50 18.95 24.01 15.23
CA ALA A 50 19.62 24.42 16.46
C ALA A 50 18.74 25.39 17.26
N LEU A 51 18.85 25.32 18.59
CA LEU A 51 18.41 26.36 19.52
C LEU A 51 19.66 27.00 20.11
N ASN A 52 19.84 28.30 19.95
CA ASN A 52 21.06 28.97 20.41
C ASN A 52 20.92 29.40 21.87
N CYS A 53 21.96 29.22 22.68
CA CYS A 53 22.01 29.71 24.05
C CYS A 53 22.46 31.17 24.08
N TYR A 54 21.61 32.06 24.61
CA TYR A 54 21.90 33.49 24.70
C TYR A 54 22.26 33.88 26.15
N PRO A 55 23.53 34.22 26.43
CA PRO A 55 23.96 34.57 27.79
C PRO A 55 23.32 35.86 28.29
N GLU A 56 23.09 36.79 27.36
CA GLU A 56 22.41 38.07 27.59
C GLU A 56 20.96 37.90 28.06
N MET A 57 20.36 36.74 27.79
CA MET A 57 19.01 36.36 28.21
C MET A 57 19.04 35.37 29.39
N GLY A 58 20.06 35.44 30.24
CA GLY A 58 20.19 34.57 31.41
C GLY A 58 20.41 33.09 31.05
N GLY A 59 21.06 32.84 29.91
CA GLY A 59 21.35 31.50 29.40
C GLY A 59 20.15 30.75 28.83
N ALA A 60 19.12 31.48 28.36
CA ALA A 60 17.96 30.89 27.71
C ALA A 60 18.29 30.40 26.29
N LEU A 61 17.68 29.28 25.89
CA LEU A 61 17.64 28.86 24.49
C LEU A 61 16.67 29.74 23.70
N PHE A 62 17.02 30.06 22.45
CA PHE A 62 16.09 30.66 21.50
C PHE A 62 16.11 29.88 20.17
N PRO A 63 14.94 29.39 19.70
CA PRO A 63 13.64 29.38 20.38
C PRO A 63 13.67 28.69 21.77
N PRO A 64 12.74 28.99 22.69
CA PRO A 64 12.80 28.44 24.05
C PRO A 64 12.37 26.97 24.15
N THR A 65 11.66 26.47 23.14
CA THR A 65 11.19 25.08 23.05
C THR A 65 11.10 24.66 21.58
N TYR A 66 10.99 23.36 21.36
CA TYR A 66 10.71 22.74 20.08
C TYR A 66 9.73 21.57 20.27
N GLU A 67 9.13 21.14 19.17
CA GLU A 67 8.25 19.97 19.10
C GLU A 67 8.87 18.91 18.19
N CYS A 68 8.68 17.63 18.52
CA CYS A 68 9.05 16.52 17.65
C CYS A 68 7.83 16.11 16.84
N ASP A 69 7.77 16.57 15.59
CA ASP A 69 6.69 16.27 14.66
C ASP A 69 6.98 14.98 13.93
N ALA A 70 5.96 14.12 13.80
CA ALA A 70 6.09 12.89 13.04
C ALA A 70 6.32 13.18 11.55
N ASP A 71 7.31 12.51 10.98
CA ASP A 71 7.67 12.65 9.58
C ASP A 71 6.65 11.95 8.67
N PRO A 72 6.39 12.51 7.47
CA PRO A 72 5.61 11.81 6.46
C PRO A 72 6.35 10.56 5.98
N CYS A 73 5.59 9.57 5.50
CA CYS A 73 6.19 8.37 4.95
C CYS A 73 6.67 8.58 3.52
N SER A 74 7.76 7.90 3.16
CA SER A 74 8.13 7.74 1.76
C SER A 74 7.24 6.70 1.09
N GLN A 75 6.86 6.95 -0.17
CA GLN A 75 6.16 5.94 -0.97
C GLN A 75 7.07 4.73 -1.24
N PRO A 76 6.51 3.50 -1.31
CA PRO A 76 7.28 2.34 -1.71
C PRO A 76 7.75 2.48 -3.17
N ARG A 77 8.80 1.76 -3.54
CA ARG A 77 9.42 1.84 -4.87
C ARG A 77 9.69 0.45 -5.42
N GLY A 78 9.82 0.37 -6.74
CA GLY A 78 10.21 -0.88 -7.42
C GLY A 78 9.15 -1.98 -7.38
N ILE A 79 7.87 -1.61 -7.25
CA ILE A 79 6.75 -2.55 -7.31
C ILE A 79 6.38 -2.72 -8.79
N ALA A 80 6.53 -3.93 -9.31
CA ALA A 80 6.13 -4.25 -10.68
C ALA A 80 4.62 -4.07 -10.87
N PHE A 81 4.20 -3.51 -12.00
CA PHE A 81 2.80 -3.25 -12.36
C PHE A 81 2.06 -2.32 -11.37
N ALA A 82 2.79 -1.55 -10.56
CA ALA A 82 2.22 -0.49 -9.76
C ALA A 82 2.17 0.81 -10.57
N MET A 83 1.12 1.60 -10.34
CA MET A 83 1.04 2.94 -10.91
C MET A 83 2.13 3.85 -10.30
N SER A 84 2.41 4.98 -10.97
CA SER A 84 3.25 6.04 -10.43
C SER A 84 2.41 7.29 -10.20
N PRO A 85 2.16 7.71 -8.95
CA PRO A 85 2.63 7.13 -7.69
C PRO A 85 1.98 5.79 -7.30
N PRO A 86 2.69 4.88 -6.59
CA PRO A 86 2.14 3.57 -6.15
C PRO A 86 1.19 3.67 -4.96
N CYS A 87 1.22 4.79 -4.24
CA CYS A 87 0.27 5.13 -3.19
C CYS A 87 -0.49 6.39 -3.56
N GLY A 88 -1.81 6.39 -3.37
CA GLY A 88 -2.56 7.64 -3.34
C GLY A 88 -4.02 7.47 -2.91
N PRO A 89 -4.67 8.50 -2.35
CA PRO A 89 -6.00 8.83 -2.80
C PRO A 89 -5.85 9.37 -4.24
N ALA A 90 -6.76 9.05 -5.15
CA ALA A 90 -6.68 9.49 -6.56
C ALA A 90 -6.38 11.02 -6.74
N PRO A 91 -6.22 11.48 -7.98
CA PRO A 91 -5.03 12.07 -8.63
C PRO A 91 -4.53 13.45 -8.12
N THR A 92 -4.99 13.96 -6.97
CA THR A 92 -4.73 15.36 -6.52
C THR A 92 -4.18 15.48 -5.09
N GLY A 93 -3.83 14.36 -4.45
CA GLY A 93 -3.27 14.34 -3.09
C GLY A 93 -1.78 14.72 -3.00
N PRO A 94 -1.27 15.02 -1.79
CA PRO A 94 0.15 15.25 -1.56
C PRO A 94 0.98 14.01 -1.93
N ALA A 95 2.21 14.24 -2.41
CA ALA A 95 3.10 13.19 -2.91
C ALA A 95 3.52 12.14 -1.86
N PHE A 96 3.21 12.35 -0.57
CA PHE A 96 3.66 11.51 0.54
C PHE A 96 2.51 11.29 1.54
N PRO A 97 2.29 10.05 2.01
CA PRO A 97 1.36 9.78 3.11
C PRO A 97 1.80 10.55 4.36
N ALA A 98 0.94 11.44 4.87
CA ALA A 98 1.14 12.10 6.15
C ALA A 98 1.17 11.07 7.31
N HIS A 99 1.71 11.47 8.47
CA HIS A 99 1.61 10.65 9.67
C HIS A 99 0.14 10.29 9.99
N ASN A 100 -0.10 9.03 10.36
CA ASN A 100 -1.42 8.44 10.61
C ASN A 100 -2.36 8.44 9.39
N SER A 101 -1.83 8.68 8.18
CA SER A 101 -2.58 8.48 6.95
C SER A 101 -2.43 7.06 6.40
N MET A 102 -3.32 6.71 5.48
CA MET A 102 -3.26 5.45 4.74
C MET A 102 -2.71 5.69 3.34
N CYS A 103 -1.78 4.84 2.92
CA CYS A 103 -1.49 4.61 1.52
C CYS A 103 -2.44 3.52 1.01
N ILE A 104 -3.22 3.84 -0.01
CA ILE A 104 -3.99 2.85 -0.77
C ILE A 104 -3.14 2.46 -1.98
N PRO A 105 -2.69 1.20 -2.08
CA PRO A 105 -1.95 0.69 -3.23
C PRO A 105 -2.68 0.94 -4.54
N GLN A 106 -1.95 1.35 -5.58
CA GLN A 106 -2.47 1.55 -6.93
C GLN A 106 -1.72 0.62 -7.89
N CYS A 107 -2.45 -0.28 -8.53
CA CYS A 107 -1.94 -1.20 -9.53
C CYS A 107 -2.44 -0.81 -10.93
N GLU A 108 -1.69 -1.17 -11.95
CA GLU A 108 -2.11 -1.06 -13.36
C GLU A 108 -3.36 -1.89 -13.64
N ASP A 109 -4.06 -1.58 -14.73
CA ASP A 109 -5.26 -2.30 -15.14
C ASP A 109 -4.99 -3.81 -15.29
N GLY A 110 -5.92 -4.63 -14.78
CA GLY A 110 -5.76 -6.09 -14.75
C GLY A 110 -4.92 -6.62 -13.58
N TYR A 111 -4.47 -5.76 -12.66
CA TYR A 111 -3.75 -6.16 -11.45
C TYR A 111 -4.47 -5.66 -10.18
N VAL A 112 -4.32 -6.42 -9.09
CA VAL A 112 -4.86 -6.10 -7.76
C VAL A 112 -3.76 -6.13 -6.71
N PRO A 113 -3.81 -5.25 -5.70
CA PRO A 113 -2.78 -5.20 -4.68
C PRO A 113 -2.89 -6.37 -3.70
N SER A 114 -1.75 -6.86 -3.22
CA SER A 114 -1.68 -7.95 -2.23
C SER A 114 -2.19 -7.55 -0.84
N VAL A 115 -2.28 -6.25 -0.56
CA VAL A 115 -2.83 -5.68 0.67
C VAL A 115 -3.72 -4.49 0.34
N ALA A 116 -4.78 -4.27 1.13
CA ALA A 116 -5.75 -3.21 0.85
C ALA A 116 -5.22 -1.81 1.19
N ASN A 117 -4.36 -1.68 2.19
CA ASN A 117 -3.78 -0.41 2.62
C ASN A 117 -2.46 -0.61 3.37
N LEU A 118 -1.65 0.45 3.41
CA LEU A 118 -0.46 0.58 4.23
C LEU A 118 -0.67 1.76 5.17
N THR A 119 -0.41 1.59 6.46
CA THR A 119 -0.55 2.68 7.45
C THR A 119 0.79 3.39 7.62
N CYS A 120 0.78 4.72 7.60
CA CYS A 120 1.96 5.53 7.87
C CYS A 120 2.05 5.91 9.34
N THR A 121 3.16 5.57 10.01
CA THR A 121 3.42 5.93 11.40
C THR A 121 4.90 6.32 11.54
N ALA A 122 5.19 7.54 11.99
CA ALA A 122 6.54 8.10 12.13
C ALA A 122 7.52 7.67 11.03
N SER A 123 7.32 8.17 9.80
CA SER A 123 8.09 7.84 8.60
C SER A 123 8.07 6.37 8.11
N ARG A 124 7.33 5.46 8.76
CA ARG A 124 7.30 4.03 8.41
C ARG A 124 5.93 3.60 7.91
N LEU A 125 5.92 2.90 6.77
CA LEU A 125 4.73 2.20 6.30
C LEU A 125 4.64 0.80 6.90
N SER A 126 3.44 0.41 7.30
CA SER A 126 3.13 -0.96 7.72
C SER A 126 1.93 -1.50 6.94
N PRO A 127 2.11 -2.53 6.09
CA PRO A 127 3.39 -3.13 5.72
C PRO A 127 4.29 -2.14 4.95
N PRO A 128 5.60 -2.40 4.82
CA PRO A 128 6.53 -1.45 4.16
C PRO A 128 6.38 -1.42 2.64
N THR A 129 5.76 -2.43 2.03
CA THR A 129 5.54 -2.55 0.59
C THR A 129 4.31 -3.42 0.30
N PHE A 130 3.93 -3.51 -0.97
CA PHE A 130 2.91 -4.41 -1.50
C PHE A 130 3.37 -5.02 -2.83
N GLU A 131 2.56 -5.92 -3.38
CA GLU A 131 2.73 -6.51 -4.72
C GLU A 131 1.46 -6.24 -5.53
N CYS A 132 1.60 -5.96 -6.82
CA CYS A 132 0.49 -6.00 -7.76
C CYS A 132 0.44 -7.40 -8.40
N LYS A 133 -0.62 -8.15 -8.11
CA LYS A 133 -0.84 -9.50 -8.62
C LYS A 133 -1.85 -9.45 -9.76
N PRO A 134 -1.68 -10.26 -10.82
CA PRO A 134 -2.70 -10.43 -11.85
C PRO A 134 -4.07 -10.69 -11.21
N MET A 135 -5.10 -10.01 -11.71
CA MET A 135 -6.45 -10.11 -11.18
C MET A 135 -6.99 -11.54 -11.37
N PRO A 136 -7.59 -12.14 -10.33
CA PRO A 136 -8.30 -13.40 -10.48
C PRO A 136 -9.58 -13.20 -11.29
N CYS A 137 -10.04 -14.23 -11.98
CA CYS A 137 -11.31 -14.21 -12.68
C CYS A 137 -12.40 -14.61 -11.69
N ILE A 138 -13.32 -13.68 -11.41
CA ILE A 138 -14.47 -13.93 -10.54
C ILE A 138 -15.73 -13.72 -11.37
N LEU A 139 -16.46 -14.81 -11.64
CA LEU A 139 -17.73 -14.79 -12.35
C LEU A 139 -18.83 -14.29 -11.40
N ALA A 140 -18.95 -12.98 -11.27
CA ALA A 140 -19.95 -12.37 -10.40
C ALA A 140 -21.36 -12.52 -10.98
N ASN A 141 -22.16 -13.38 -10.34
CA ASN A 141 -23.62 -13.23 -10.19
C ASN A 141 -24.42 -12.94 -11.47
N TYR A 142 -24.68 -13.94 -12.32
CA TYR A 142 -25.77 -13.88 -13.29
C TYR A 142 -26.54 -15.20 -13.35
N ASN A 143 -27.87 -15.06 -13.40
CA ASN A 143 -28.86 -16.12 -13.46
C ASN A 143 -28.48 -17.27 -14.40
N PHE A 144 -28.38 -18.46 -13.83
CA PHE A 144 -28.74 -19.75 -14.43
C PHE A 144 -27.83 -20.47 -15.44
N THR A 145 -26.59 -20.03 -15.69
CA THR A 145 -25.57 -20.95 -16.24
C THR A 145 -24.21 -20.61 -15.64
N VAL A 146 -23.62 -21.54 -14.88
CA VAL A 146 -22.22 -21.41 -14.45
C VAL A 146 -21.38 -21.50 -15.72
N ALA A 147 -20.52 -20.51 -16.01
CA ALA A 147 -19.74 -20.53 -17.25
C ALA A 147 -18.70 -21.67 -17.26
N CYS A 148 -18.28 -22.15 -16.08
CA CYS A 148 -17.28 -23.18 -15.93
C CYS A 148 -17.77 -24.33 -15.03
N GLU A 149 -17.37 -25.57 -15.30
CA GLU A 149 -17.74 -26.74 -14.49
C GLU A 149 -17.09 -26.73 -13.09
N GLU A 150 -15.91 -26.13 -12.96
CA GLU A 150 -15.10 -26.14 -11.75
C GLU A 150 -15.54 -25.09 -10.71
N GLY A 151 -16.34 -24.10 -11.11
CA GLY A 151 -16.81 -23.03 -10.23
C GLY A 151 -16.75 -21.64 -10.86
N VAL A 152 -16.57 -20.63 -10.00
CA VAL A 152 -16.72 -19.21 -10.37
C VAL A 152 -15.50 -18.35 -10.05
N GLU A 153 -14.48 -18.91 -9.40
CA GLU A 153 -13.27 -18.19 -8.99
C GLU A 153 -12.04 -18.95 -9.48
N PHE A 154 -11.20 -18.25 -10.24
CA PHE A 154 -10.01 -18.81 -10.88
C PHE A 154 -8.83 -17.86 -10.69
N GLN A 155 -7.66 -18.39 -10.36
CA GLN A 155 -6.44 -17.59 -10.36
C GLN A 155 -6.03 -17.29 -11.81
N HIS A 156 -5.27 -16.21 -11.98
CA HIS A 156 -4.69 -15.93 -13.29
C HIS A 156 -3.84 -17.11 -13.78
N GLY A 157 -4.07 -17.52 -15.03
CA GLY A 157 -3.43 -18.65 -15.69
C GLY A 157 -4.17 -19.98 -15.52
N ASP A 158 -5.18 -20.04 -14.64
CA ASP A 158 -6.00 -21.24 -14.50
C ASP A 158 -6.88 -21.44 -15.74
N ASN A 159 -7.17 -22.70 -16.03
CA ASN A 159 -8.13 -23.08 -17.05
C ASN A 159 -9.43 -23.53 -16.39
N CYS A 160 -10.55 -23.24 -17.04
CA CYS A 160 -11.85 -23.75 -16.69
C CYS A 160 -12.49 -24.45 -17.90
N THR A 161 -13.29 -25.48 -17.64
CA THR A 161 -14.04 -26.22 -18.66
C THR A 161 -15.40 -25.56 -18.82
N PRO A 162 -15.78 -25.09 -20.02
CA PRO A 162 -17.06 -24.39 -20.14
C PRO A 162 -18.23 -25.33 -19.90
N ALA A 163 -19.19 -24.92 -19.07
CA ALA A 163 -20.33 -25.76 -18.77
C ALA A 163 -21.43 -25.62 -19.82
N CYS A 164 -22.02 -26.75 -20.23
CA CYS A 164 -23.18 -26.82 -21.12
C CYS A 164 -24.26 -27.73 -20.52
N GLU A 165 -25.51 -27.52 -20.92
CA GLU A 165 -26.60 -28.43 -20.55
C GLU A 165 -26.40 -29.83 -21.14
N PHE A 166 -27.01 -30.83 -20.52
CA PHE A 166 -26.95 -32.20 -20.99
C PHE A 166 -27.39 -32.33 -22.46
N GLY A 167 -26.59 -33.02 -23.27
CA GLY A 167 -26.82 -33.16 -24.70
C GLY A 167 -26.12 -32.09 -25.57
N TYR A 168 -25.40 -31.16 -24.95
CA TYR A 168 -24.58 -30.17 -25.64
C TYR A 168 -23.10 -30.27 -25.21
N ALA A 169 -22.21 -29.81 -26.08
CA ALA A 169 -20.79 -29.61 -25.80
C ALA A 169 -20.39 -28.17 -26.13
N PRO A 170 -19.43 -27.59 -25.40
CA PRO A 170 -18.95 -26.25 -25.71
C PRO A 170 -18.14 -26.24 -27.01
N THR A 171 -18.20 -25.14 -27.76
CA THR A 171 -17.35 -24.91 -28.93
C THR A 171 -15.88 -24.78 -28.56
N GLU A 172 -15.61 -24.32 -27.34
CA GLU A 172 -14.27 -24.15 -26.79
C GLU A 172 -14.04 -25.23 -25.73
N PRO A 173 -12.92 -25.97 -25.76
CA PRO A 173 -12.69 -27.03 -24.79
C PRO A 173 -12.23 -26.50 -23.41
N ALA A 174 -11.72 -25.28 -23.36
CA ALA A 174 -11.24 -24.64 -22.14
C ALA A 174 -11.23 -23.11 -22.29
N LEU A 175 -11.46 -22.39 -21.19
CA LEU A 175 -11.23 -20.95 -21.07
C LEU A 175 -10.08 -20.72 -20.09
N THR A 176 -9.16 -19.82 -20.42
CA THR A 176 -8.03 -19.45 -19.55
C THR A 176 -8.30 -18.11 -18.87
N CYS A 177 -8.05 -18.02 -17.57
CA CYS A 177 -8.14 -16.76 -16.85
C CYS A 177 -6.93 -15.86 -17.13
N VAL A 178 -7.14 -14.72 -17.79
CA VAL A 178 -6.11 -13.74 -18.14
C VAL A 178 -6.51 -12.38 -17.57
N LEU A 179 -5.78 -11.90 -16.55
CA LEU A 179 -5.94 -10.56 -15.95
C LEU A 179 -7.40 -10.23 -15.55
N GLY A 180 -8.12 -11.20 -15.00
CA GLY A 180 -9.51 -11.03 -14.55
C GLY A 180 -10.58 -11.38 -15.59
N GLU A 181 -10.18 -11.72 -16.82
CA GLU A 181 -11.10 -12.10 -17.89
C GLU A 181 -10.86 -13.56 -18.34
N LEU A 182 -11.94 -14.28 -18.65
CA LEU A 182 -11.82 -15.59 -19.30
C LEU A 182 -11.54 -15.40 -20.78
N VAL A 183 -10.58 -16.15 -21.32
CA VAL A 183 -10.17 -16.13 -22.72
C VAL A 183 -10.27 -17.54 -23.30
N PRO A 184 -11.09 -17.76 -24.36
CA PRO A 184 -11.99 -16.78 -24.98
C PRO A 184 -13.11 -16.31 -24.03
N SER A 185 -13.62 -15.10 -24.26
CA SER A 185 -14.64 -14.49 -23.38
C SER A 185 -16.04 -15.03 -23.60
N THR A 186 -16.24 -15.80 -24.68
CA THR A 186 -17.51 -16.41 -25.06
C THR A 186 -17.29 -17.78 -25.67
N TYR A 187 -18.25 -18.68 -25.48
CA TYR A 187 -18.35 -19.97 -26.13
C TYR A 187 -19.84 -20.27 -26.42
N ASP A 188 -20.11 -21.15 -27.39
CA ASP A 188 -21.46 -21.63 -27.65
C ASP A 188 -21.59 -23.08 -27.20
N CYS A 189 -22.79 -23.48 -26.79
CA CYS A 189 -23.12 -24.88 -26.55
C CYS A 189 -23.77 -25.47 -27.81
N VAL A 190 -23.10 -26.42 -28.45
CA VAL A 190 -23.59 -27.11 -29.66
C VAL A 190 -24.08 -28.51 -29.32
N GLY A 191 -25.18 -28.93 -29.94
CA GLY A 191 -25.76 -30.25 -29.69
C GLY A 191 -24.77 -31.37 -30.04
N LEU A 192 -24.68 -32.37 -29.15
CA LEU A 192 -23.88 -33.56 -29.39
C LEU A 192 -24.44 -34.36 -30.58
N PRO A 193 -23.59 -35.01 -31.39
CA PRO A 193 -24.05 -35.86 -32.47
C PRO A 193 -24.87 -37.04 -31.92
N CYS A 194 -25.98 -37.37 -32.57
CA CYS A 194 -26.72 -38.59 -32.26
C CYS A 194 -26.13 -39.78 -33.01
N GLU A 195 -25.97 -40.91 -32.32
CA GLU A 195 -25.66 -42.17 -32.98
C GLU A 195 -26.92 -42.69 -33.67
N ALA A 196 -26.84 -42.91 -34.98
CA ALA A 196 -27.89 -43.61 -35.70
C ALA A 196 -27.97 -45.06 -35.16
N PRO A 197 -29.18 -45.61 -34.96
CA PRO A 197 -29.33 -46.99 -34.55
C PRO A 197 -28.58 -47.91 -35.53
N ALA A 198 -27.62 -48.69 -35.04
CA ALA A 198 -26.98 -49.72 -35.83
C ALA A 198 -28.04 -50.80 -36.13
N VAL A 199 -28.59 -50.80 -37.34
CA VAL A 199 -29.53 -51.84 -37.78
C VAL A 199 -28.72 -53.07 -38.16
N PRO A 200 -28.76 -54.18 -37.40
CA PRO A 200 -28.15 -55.41 -37.86
C PRO A 200 -29.06 -55.96 -38.95
N ASN A 201 -28.53 -56.11 -40.17
CA ASN A 201 -29.21 -56.67 -41.36
C ASN A 201 -30.05 -55.69 -42.22
N ALA A 202 -29.50 -54.55 -42.62
CA ALA A 202 -29.96 -53.89 -43.84
C ALA A 202 -29.50 -54.73 -45.05
N HIS A 203 -30.44 -55.48 -45.64
CA HIS A 203 -30.24 -56.37 -46.79
C HIS A 203 -30.00 -55.61 -48.10
#